data_AF-A0A9P4N3Y2-F1
#
_entry.id   AF-A0A9P4N3Y2-F1
#
_cell.length_a   1.000
_cell.length_b   1.000
_cell.length_c   1.000
_cell.angle_alpha   90.00
_cell.angle_beta   90.00
_cell.angle_gamma   90.00
#
_symmetry.space_group_name_H-M   'P 1'
#
loop_
_entity.id
_entity.type
_entity.pdbx_description
1 polymer ?
#
loop_
_entity_poly.entity_id
_entity_poly.type
_entity_poly.pdbx_seq_one_letter_code
_entity_poly.pdbx_strand_id
1 'polypeptide(L)'
;MEDEYIRVLRNRIRRNMKEQIKTTSSMQDIDQKISSLLQQDSNLKHQYQELERTIAAEFNEYACKTHEALAKRVLTTLPRELRDMIYTYLNPPICDITITRAEARAKQRTSKSRNGPPICPLGHHDYNTQISNRAHITSNIDTTSGTHTPTHNPHPFSLALATEATISYFHLATYVIQDIDDLLPALSIPPFNNSVPASSCVRRVQIDIRTHHHHTKNYLLSKLNPRSESPSSPKESEIPKNKVCKPGPKSRTSDAPSLSPVYASITNSLTTLLNLAFSHPQPHIHIRLRTSGSGVYRSGVRTMHVIRPLVLRMKERGFVVSVEHVPVGESEWEREDLTGEFDVGEGEWEGMQRLRFGSVRG
;
A
#
# COMPACT_ATOMS: atom_id res chain seq x y z
N MET A 1 65.99 -48.22 25.57
CA MET A 1 65.22 -46.96 25.39
C MET A 1 64.09 -47.11 24.39
N GLU A 2 64.27 -47.88 23.31
CA GLU A 2 63.23 -48.10 22.29
C GLU A 2 61.93 -48.72 22.84
N ASP A 3 62.03 -49.69 23.75
CA ASP A 3 60.84 -50.34 24.34
C ASP A 3 59.95 -49.38 25.14
N GLU A 4 60.56 -48.41 25.83
CA GLU A 4 59.82 -47.42 26.62
C GLU A 4 59.08 -46.43 25.71
N TYR A 5 59.73 -46.01 24.62
CA TYR A 5 59.10 -45.15 23.61
C TYR A 5 57.91 -45.85 22.94
N ILE A 6 58.07 -47.13 22.55
CA ILE A 6 56.99 -47.93 21.97
C ILE A 6 55.83 -48.08 22.97
N ARG A 7 56.11 -48.27 24.25
CA ARG A 7 55.09 -48.35 25.31
C ARG A 7 54.30 -47.06 25.46
N VAL A 8 54.98 -45.91 25.51
CA VAL A 8 54.33 -44.58 25.60
C VAL A 8 53.48 -44.32 24.36
N LEU A 9 53.99 -44.63 23.16
CA LEU A 9 53.25 -44.45 21.91
C LEU A 9 51.98 -45.31 21.86
N ARG A 10 52.07 -46.60 22.23
CA ARG A 10 50.90 -47.49 22.32
C ARG A 10 49.84 -46.97 23.30
N ASN A 11 50.28 -46.45 24.46
CA ASN A 11 49.37 -45.87 25.43
C ASN A 11 48.68 -44.60 24.92
N ARG A 12 49.41 -43.75 24.19
CA ARG A 12 48.84 -42.54 23.55
C ARG A 12 47.81 -42.91 22.49
N ILE A 13 48.13 -43.87 21.61
CA ILE A 13 47.20 -44.36 20.59
C ILE A 13 45.92 -44.91 21.24
N ARG A 14 46.05 -45.72 22.31
CA ARG A 14 44.88 -46.25 23.04
C ARG A 14 44.02 -45.15 23.67
N ARG A 15 44.63 -44.10 24.24
CA ARG A 15 43.87 -42.96 24.80
C ARG A 15 43.13 -42.20 23.70
N ASN A 16 43.81 -41.87 22.61
CA ASN A 16 43.22 -41.18 21.47
C ASN A 16 42.05 -41.99 20.87
N MET A 17 42.21 -43.31 20.72
CA MET A 17 41.12 -44.18 20.24
C MET A 17 39.91 -44.18 21.20
N LYS A 18 40.14 -44.20 22.52
CA LYS A 18 39.04 -44.10 23.50
C LYS A 18 38.32 -42.76 23.44
N GLU A 19 39.05 -41.66 23.30
CA GLU A 19 38.47 -40.32 23.13
C GLU A 19 37.70 -40.21 21.81
N GLN A 20 38.22 -40.79 20.73
CA GLN A 20 37.55 -40.84 19.44
C GLN A 20 36.24 -41.65 19.52
N ILE A 21 36.24 -42.81 20.17
CA ILE A 21 35.00 -43.60 20.36
C ILE A 21 33.98 -42.84 21.21
N LYS A 22 34.44 -42.16 22.27
CA LYS A 22 33.55 -41.36 23.14
C LYS A 22 32.94 -40.18 22.37
N THR A 23 33.73 -39.48 21.56
CA THR A 23 33.24 -38.37 20.73
C THR A 23 32.28 -38.84 19.65
N THR A 24 32.55 -39.96 18.98
CA THR A 24 31.61 -40.52 17.98
C THR A 24 30.29 -40.97 18.62
N SER A 25 30.32 -41.59 19.80
CA SER A 25 29.10 -41.97 20.54
C SER A 25 28.30 -40.73 20.96
N SER A 26 28.98 -39.71 21.49
CA SER A 26 28.32 -38.45 21.86
C SER A 26 27.71 -37.73 20.66
N MET A 27 28.33 -37.82 19.48
CA MET A 27 27.81 -37.21 18.26
C MET A 27 26.55 -37.94 17.77
N GLN A 28 26.52 -39.27 17.86
CA GLN A 28 25.32 -40.07 17.55
C GLN A 28 24.15 -39.73 18.47
N ASP A 29 24.39 -39.54 19.77
CA ASP A 29 23.35 -39.13 20.72
C ASP A 29 22.79 -37.74 20.39
N ILE A 30 23.67 -36.80 19.97
CA ILE A 30 23.27 -35.46 19.54
C ILE A 30 22.43 -35.54 18.26
N ASP A 31 22.85 -36.34 17.27
CA ASP A 31 22.11 -36.50 16.01
C ASP A 31 20.72 -37.12 16.22
N GLN A 32 20.60 -38.09 17.12
CA GLN A 32 19.32 -38.66 17.52
C GLN A 32 18.43 -37.60 18.19
N LYS A 33 19.01 -36.77 19.07
CA LYS A 33 18.26 -35.69 19.74
C LYS A 33 17.81 -34.61 18.77
N ILE A 34 18.64 -34.22 17.80
CA ILE A 34 18.28 -33.29 16.72
C ILE A 34 17.13 -33.86 15.90
N SER A 35 17.20 -35.14 15.51
CA SER A 35 16.15 -35.81 14.74
C SER A 35 14.82 -35.84 15.50
N SER A 36 14.86 -36.12 16.81
CA SER A 36 13.68 -36.08 17.68
C SER A 36 13.08 -34.67 17.80
N LEU A 37 13.92 -33.64 17.95
CA LEU A 37 13.47 -32.25 18.00
C LEU A 37 12.84 -31.78 16.68
N LEU A 38 13.43 -32.17 15.54
CA LEU A 38 12.86 -31.85 14.22
C LEU A 38 11.49 -32.53 14.01
N GLN A 39 11.32 -33.75 14.51
CA GLN A 39 10.02 -34.42 14.48
C GLN A 39 8.99 -33.72 15.37
N GLN A 40 9.41 -33.27 16.57
CA GLN A 40 8.55 -32.48 17.46
C GLN A 40 8.15 -31.13 16.84
N ASP A 41 9.07 -30.42 16.19
CA ASP A 41 8.79 -29.16 15.48
C ASP A 41 7.78 -29.37 14.33
N SER A 42 7.93 -30.44 13.55
CA SER A 42 6.98 -30.80 12.51
C SER A 42 5.57 -31.07 13.06
N ASN A 43 5.48 -31.81 14.17
CA ASN A 43 4.21 -32.10 14.84
C ASN A 43 3.55 -30.82 15.38
N LEU A 44 4.32 -29.92 15.98
CA LEU A 44 3.82 -28.63 16.47
C LEU A 44 3.31 -27.75 15.34
N LYS A 45 4.02 -27.70 14.20
CA LYS A 45 3.56 -26.97 13.01
C LYS A 45 2.23 -27.50 12.49
N HIS A 46 2.06 -28.83 12.46
CA HIS A 46 0.78 -29.44 12.08
C HIS A 46 -0.34 -29.06 13.05
N GLN A 47 -0.10 -29.16 14.36
CA GLN A 47 -1.08 -28.79 15.38
C GLN A 47 -1.47 -27.31 15.30
N TYR A 48 -0.50 -26.42 15.04
CA TYR A 48 -0.75 -24.99 14.87
C TYR A 48 -1.65 -24.71 13.65
N GLN A 49 -1.38 -25.34 12.51
CA GLN A 49 -2.22 -25.22 11.31
C GLN A 49 -3.64 -25.75 11.52
N GLU A 50 -3.80 -26.83 12.29
CA GLU A 50 -5.11 -27.38 12.64
C GLU A 50 -5.90 -26.45 13.56
N LEU A 51 -5.21 -25.82 14.53
CA LEU A 51 -5.81 -24.81 15.40
C LEU A 51 -6.25 -23.57 14.60
N GLU A 52 -5.42 -23.07 13.69
CA GLU A 52 -5.80 -21.95 12.81
C GLU A 52 -7.05 -22.26 11.98
N ARG A 53 -7.15 -23.47 11.41
CA ARG A 53 -8.34 -23.91 10.68
C ARG A 53 -9.57 -23.97 11.58
N THR A 54 -9.42 -24.45 12.81
CA THR A 54 -10.52 -24.56 13.78
C THR A 54 -11.01 -23.18 14.21
N ILE A 55 -10.10 -22.27 14.56
CA ILE A 55 -10.43 -20.88 14.90
C ILE A 55 -11.12 -20.18 13.73
N ALA A 56 -10.62 -20.36 12.50
CA ALA A 56 -11.26 -19.80 11.31
C ALA A 56 -12.67 -20.36 11.09
N ALA A 57 -12.88 -21.67 11.32
CA ALA A 57 -14.20 -22.28 11.22
C ALA A 57 -15.17 -21.76 12.29
N GLU A 58 -14.74 -21.69 13.55
CA GLU A 58 -15.55 -21.17 14.66
C GLU A 58 -15.87 -19.68 14.48
N PHE A 59 -14.89 -18.88 14.03
CA PHE A 59 -15.10 -17.46 13.75
C PHE A 59 -16.11 -17.27 12.61
N ASN A 60 -16.01 -18.08 11.54
CA ASN A 60 -16.99 -18.07 10.46
C ASN A 60 -18.37 -18.49 10.94
N GLU A 61 -18.48 -19.52 11.79
CA GLU A 61 -19.75 -19.95 12.36
C GLU A 61 -20.37 -18.86 13.25
N TYR A 62 -19.56 -18.21 14.09
CA TYR A 62 -19.99 -17.10 14.93
C TYR A 62 -20.41 -15.88 14.10
N ALA A 63 -19.64 -15.52 13.07
CA ALA A 63 -19.99 -14.47 12.13
C ALA A 63 -21.30 -14.80 11.40
N CYS A 64 -21.48 -16.04 10.94
CA CYS A 64 -22.73 -16.50 10.34
C CYS A 64 -23.91 -16.38 11.31
N LYS A 65 -23.77 -16.85 12.56
CA LYS A 65 -24.84 -16.78 13.58
C LYS A 65 -25.20 -15.34 13.97
N THR A 66 -24.20 -14.47 14.14
CA THR A 66 -24.41 -13.06 14.47
C THR A 66 -24.98 -12.27 13.29
N HIS A 67 -24.49 -12.52 12.07
CA HIS A 67 -25.08 -11.97 10.85
C HIS A 67 -26.49 -12.49 10.61
N GLU A 68 -26.79 -13.76 10.91
CA GLU A 68 -28.13 -14.33 10.81
C GLU A 68 -29.09 -13.67 11.82
N ALA A 69 -28.66 -13.46 13.06
CA ALA A 69 -29.45 -12.77 14.08
C ALA A 69 -29.71 -11.31 13.69
N LEU A 70 -28.70 -10.61 13.18
CA LEU A 70 -28.83 -9.25 12.65
C LEU A 70 -29.76 -9.22 11.43
N ALA A 71 -29.58 -10.15 10.48
CA ALA A 71 -30.42 -10.26 9.29
C ALA A 71 -31.87 -10.57 9.66
N LYS A 72 -32.13 -11.48 10.60
CA LYS A 72 -33.46 -11.75 11.14
C LYS A 72 -34.07 -10.51 11.78
N ARG A 73 -33.29 -9.75 12.56
CA ARG A 73 -33.77 -8.52 13.20
C ARG A 73 -34.06 -7.44 12.16
N VAL A 74 -33.18 -7.22 11.19
CA VAL A 74 -33.39 -6.34 10.04
C VAL A 74 -34.64 -6.73 9.24
N LEU A 75 -34.81 -8.03 8.96
CA LEU A 75 -35.96 -8.57 8.23
C LEU A 75 -37.30 -8.40 8.99
N THR A 76 -37.28 -8.50 10.31
CA THR A 76 -38.49 -8.48 11.14
C THR A 76 -38.86 -7.10 11.67
N THR A 77 -37.89 -6.23 11.95
CA THR A 77 -38.13 -4.90 12.55
C THR A 77 -38.13 -3.74 11.56
N LEU A 78 -37.46 -3.85 10.41
CA LEU A 78 -37.43 -2.74 9.46
C LEU A 78 -38.57 -2.83 8.45
N PRO A 79 -39.19 -1.70 8.06
CA PRO A 79 -40.09 -1.60 6.92
C PRO A 79 -39.47 -2.16 5.63
N ARG A 80 -40.31 -2.67 4.73
CA ARG A 80 -39.89 -3.34 3.49
C ARG A 80 -38.98 -2.46 2.64
N GLU A 81 -39.29 -1.18 2.54
CA GLU A 81 -38.57 -0.19 1.74
C GLU A 81 -37.13 0.01 2.24
N LEU A 82 -36.93 -0.01 3.56
CA LEU A 82 -35.61 0.08 4.18
C LEU A 82 -34.82 -1.22 4.02
N ARG A 83 -35.49 -2.37 4.08
CA ARG A 83 -34.85 -3.66 3.79
C ARG A 83 -34.40 -3.75 2.34
N ASP A 84 -35.23 -3.30 1.41
CA ASP A 84 -34.92 -3.30 -0.03
C ASP A 84 -33.77 -2.32 -0.32
N MET A 85 -33.71 -1.16 0.36
CA MET A 85 -32.53 -0.29 0.33
C MET A 85 -31.29 -1.00 0.88
N ILE A 86 -31.34 -1.55 2.08
CA ILE A 86 -30.21 -2.24 2.72
C ILE A 86 -29.72 -3.39 1.83
N TYR A 87 -30.62 -4.21 1.28
CA TYR A 87 -30.27 -5.25 0.33
C TYR A 87 -29.66 -4.68 -0.95
N THR A 88 -30.15 -3.56 -1.47
CA THR A 88 -29.58 -2.92 -2.67
C THR A 88 -28.18 -2.36 -2.40
N TYR A 89 -27.91 -1.87 -1.19
CA TYR A 89 -26.62 -1.32 -0.77
C TYR A 89 -25.62 -2.38 -0.27
N LEU A 90 -26.08 -3.50 0.28
CA LEU A 90 -25.26 -4.60 0.82
C LEU A 90 -25.12 -5.80 -0.13
N ASN A 91 -25.92 -5.91 -1.20
CA ASN A 91 -25.81 -7.00 -2.18
C ASN A 91 -24.55 -6.98 -3.05
N PRO A 92 -23.92 -5.84 -3.39
CA PRO A 92 -22.63 -5.93 -4.04
C PRO A 92 -21.62 -6.46 -3.02
N PRO A 93 -20.67 -7.36 -3.41
CA PRO A 93 -19.45 -7.48 -2.62
C PRO A 93 -18.92 -6.06 -2.39
N ILE A 94 -18.37 -5.78 -1.21
CA ILE A 94 -17.87 -4.44 -0.88
C ILE A 94 -16.82 -4.07 -1.94
N CYS A 95 -17.26 -3.31 -2.94
CA CYS A 95 -16.43 -2.96 -4.08
C CYS A 95 -15.50 -1.85 -3.62
N ASP A 96 -14.22 -1.99 -3.93
CA ASP A 96 -13.26 -0.93 -3.72
C ASP A 96 -13.70 0.34 -4.48
N ILE A 97 -13.74 1.48 -3.79
CA ILE A 97 -14.04 2.77 -4.41
C ILE A 97 -12.78 3.22 -5.13
N THR A 98 -12.77 3.04 -6.45
CA THR A 98 -11.64 3.42 -7.28
C THR A 98 -11.82 4.85 -7.78
N ILE A 99 -10.91 5.74 -7.40
CA ILE A 99 -10.86 7.11 -7.94
C ILE A 99 -9.86 7.15 -9.08
N THR A 100 -10.38 7.37 -10.28
CA THR A 100 -9.56 7.53 -11.48
C THR A 100 -8.97 8.94 -11.56
N ARG A 101 -7.86 9.07 -12.29
CA ARG A 101 -7.24 10.37 -12.60
C ARG A 101 -8.24 11.34 -13.26
N ALA A 102 -9.12 10.84 -14.12
CA ALA A 102 -10.11 11.66 -14.82
C ALA A 102 -11.08 12.33 -13.82
N GLU A 103 -11.58 11.56 -12.85
CA GLU A 103 -12.51 12.02 -11.82
C GLU A 103 -11.84 13.01 -10.86
N ALA A 104 -10.62 12.70 -10.39
CA ALA A 104 -9.82 13.57 -9.54
C ALA A 104 -9.60 14.95 -10.17
N ARG A 105 -9.30 14.99 -11.48
CA ARG A 105 -9.04 16.24 -12.22
C ARG A 105 -10.31 16.98 -12.63
N ALA A 106 -11.41 16.29 -12.88
CA ALA A 106 -12.69 16.93 -13.23
C ALA A 106 -13.16 17.87 -12.11
N LYS A 107 -13.10 17.45 -10.84
CA LYS A 107 -13.49 18.30 -9.69
C LYS A 107 -12.54 19.49 -9.46
N GLN A 108 -11.27 19.36 -9.81
CA GLN A 108 -10.34 20.51 -9.77
C GLN A 108 -10.65 21.55 -10.84
N ARG A 109 -11.16 21.14 -12.01
CA ARG A 109 -11.52 22.08 -13.08
C ARG A 109 -12.81 22.84 -12.78
N THR A 110 -13.81 22.18 -12.21
CA THR A 110 -15.08 22.82 -11.84
C THR A 110 -14.91 23.82 -10.69
N SER A 111 -14.01 23.56 -9.73
CA SER A 111 -13.71 24.50 -8.64
C SER A 111 -12.93 25.74 -9.08
N LYS A 112 -12.17 25.68 -10.18
CA LYS A 112 -11.42 26.81 -10.75
C LYS A 112 -12.24 27.65 -11.74
N SER A 113 -13.26 27.07 -12.39
CA SER A 113 -14.15 27.79 -13.31
C SER A 113 -15.24 28.55 -12.55
N ARG A 114 -14.85 29.60 -11.80
CA ARG A 114 -15.82 30.46 -11.10
C ARG A 114 -16.42 31.57 -11.98
N ASN A 115 -15.93 31.75 -13.22
CA ASN A 115 -16.34 32.85 -14.12
C ASN A 115 -16.74 32.42 -15.55
N GLY A 116 -17.03 31.13 -15.80
CA GLY A 116 -17.47 30.65 -17.12
C GLY A 116 -18.68 29.73 -17.01
N PRO A 117 -19.59 29.73 -18.01
CA PRO A 117 -20.74 28.84 -18.00
C PRO A 117 -20.27 27.37 -17.94
N PRO A 118 -20.95 26.51 -17.17
CA PRO A 118 -20.53 25.13 -16.98
C PRO A 118 -20.55 24.39 -18.31
N ILE A 119 -19.37 24.06 -18.83
CA ILE A 119 -19.23 23.13 -19.95
C ILE A 119 -19.27 21.72 -19.34
N CYS A 120 -20.39 21.03 -19.49
CA CYS A 120 -20.49 19.60 -19.20
C CYS A 120 -19.54 18.83 -20.12
N PRO A 121 -18.53 18.11 -19.59
CA PRO A 121 -17.84 17.11 -20.39
C PRO A 121 -18.76 15.88 -20.47
N LEU A 122 -19.32 15.67 -21.67
CA LEU A 122 -19.91 14.40 -22.09
C LEU A 122 -18.93 13.26 -21.80
N GLY A 123 -19.41 12.21 -21.11
CA GLY A 123 -18.65 10.98 -20.83
C GLY A 123 -18.73 10.51 -19.37
N HIS A 124 -19.92 10.45 -18.79
CA HIS A 124 -20.16 9.71 -17.54
C HIS A 124 -20.12 8.21 -17.83
N HIS A 125 -19.04 7.52 -17.45
CA HIS A 125 -19.06 6.06 -17.33
C HIS A 125 -19.65 5.67 -15.96
N ASP A 126 -20.95 5.36 -15.98
CA ASP A 126 -21.59 4.13 -15.46
C ASP A 126 -21.19 3.53 -14.10
N TYR A 127 -21.09 4.34 -13.04
CA TYR A 127 -21.32 3.81 -11.67
C TYR A 127 -22.56 4.43 -11.02
N ASN A 128 -22.72 5.74 -11.10
CA ASN A 128 -23.92 6.42 -10.60
C ASN A 128 -25.17 6.16 -11.45
N THR A 129 -25.03 5.90 -12.76
CA THR A 129 -26.17 5.59 -13.64
C THR A 129 -26.78 4.22 -13.34
N GLN A 130 -25.98 3.23 -12.92
CA GLN A 130 -26.52 1.92 -12.54
C GLN A 130 -27.25 1.96 -11.20
N ILE A 131 -26.81 2.77 -10.24
CA ILE A 131 -27.50 2.95 -8.96
C ILE A 131 -28.79 3.79 -9.15
N SER A 132 -28.73 4.85 -9.98
CA SER A 132 -29.87 5.74 -10.23
C SER A 132 -30.93 5.12 -11.16
N ASN A 133 -30.53 4.38 -12.21
CA ASN A 133 -31.51 3.75 -13.11
C ASN A 133 -32.16 2.50 -12.51
N ARG A 134 -31.51 1.82 -11.56
CA ARG A 134 -32.10 0.64 -10.90
C ARG A 134 -33.09 1.02 -9.79
N ALA A 135 -32.95 2.21 -9.21
CA ALA A 135 -33.98 2.84 -8.37
C ALA A 135 -35.22 3.29 -9.17
N HIS A 136 -35.11 3.47 -10.48
CA HIS A 136 -36.24 3.81 -11.36
C HIS A 136 -36.98 2.60 -11.94
N ILE A 137 -36.49 1.38 -11.78
CA ILE A 137 -37.15 0.16 -12.30
C ILE A 137 -38.27 -0.35 -11.36
N THR A 138 -38.42 0.19 -10.15
CA THR A 138 -39.51 -0.19 -9.22
C THR A 138 -40.72 0.76 -9.22
N SER A 139 -40.81 1.73 -10.13
CA SER A 139 -41.95 2.66 -10.20
C SER A 139 -42.90 2.44 -11.39
N ASN A 140 -43.06 1.20 -11.86
CA ASN A 140 -44.23 0.81 -12.65
C ASN A 140 -45.16 -0.03 -11.78
N ILE A 141 -45.69 0.59 -10.73
CA ILE A 141 -46.95 0.18 -10.12
C ILE A 141 -47.98 1.19 -10.63
N ASP A 142 -48.96 0.67 -11.36
CA ASP A 142 -50.08 1.41 -11.94
C ASP A 142 -50.64 2.44 -10.95
N THR A 143 -50.37 3.71 -11.21
CA THR A 143 -50.96 4.84 -10.50
C THR A 143 -52.14 5.34 -11.32
N THR A 144 -53.26 4.62 -11.21
CA THR A 144 -54.55 5.27 -11.35
C THR A 144 -54.97 5.76 -9.97
N SER A 145 -55.29 7.06 -9.89
CA SER A 145 -55.92 7.80 -8.79
C SER A 145 -55.08 8.23 -7.58
N GLY A 146 -55.10 9.55 -7.32
CA GLY A 146 -54.90 10.13 -5.99
C GLY A 146 -53.67 11.01 -5.82
N THR A 147 -53.83 12.32 -6.06
CA THR A 147 -52.92 13.37 -5.58
C THR A 147 -52.92 13.42 -4.05
N HIS A 148 -52.08 12.60 -3.43
CA HIS A 148 -51.60 12.80 -2.06
C HIS A 148 -50.08 12.71 -2.11
N THR A 149 -49.39 13.84 -2.06
CA THR A 149 -47.96 13.89 -1.75
C THR A 149 -47.80 13.47 -0.29
N PRO A 150 -47.26 12.28 0.02
CA PRO A 150 -47.00 11.91 1.40
C PRO A 150 -45.75 12.69 1.81
N THR A 151 -45.92 13.73 2.61
CA THR A 151 -44.85 14.37 3.38
C THR A 151 -44.40 13.42 4.50
N HIS A 152 -43.91 12.23 4.14
CA HIS A 152 -43.28 11.34 5.09
C HIS A 152 -41.88 11.86 5.39
N ASN A 153 -41.78 12.70 6.41
CA ASN A 153 -40.50 12.95 7.07
C ASN A 153 -39.96 11.58 7.52
N PRO A 154 -38.77 11.16 7.06
CA PRO A 154 -38.19 9.90 7.48
C PRO A 154 -38.04 9.92 9.00
N HIS A 155 -38.49 8.85 9.65
CA HIS A 155 -38.42 8.73 11.10
C HIS A 155 -36.94 8.93 11.53
N PRO A 156 -36.63 9.74 12.55
CA PRO A 156 -35.24 10.04 12.93
C PRO A 156 -34.42 8.77 13.23
N PHE A 157 -35.08 7.71 13.69
CA PHE A 157 -34.50 6.38 13.90
C PHE A 157 -34.01 5.71 12.59
N SER A 158 -34.75 5.84 11.49
CA SER A 158 -34.32 5.26 10.19
C SER A 158 -33.13 6.01 9.60
N LEU A 159 -33.02 7.32 9.86
CA LEU A 159 -31.87 8.11 9.44
C LEU A 159 -30.59 7.72 10.20
N ALA A 160 -30.69 7.49 11.52
CA ALA A 160 -29.57 7.05 12.34
C ALA A 160 -29.02 5.68 11.89
N LEU A 161 -29.89 4.70 11.70
CA LEU A 161 -29.52 3.36 11.21
C LEU A 161 -28.93 3.39 9.80
N ALA A 162 -29.51 4.16 8.88
CA ALA A 162 -28.96 4.33 7.54
C ALA A 162 -27.57 4.98 7.58
N THR A 163 -27.38 5.96 8.47
CA THR A 163 -26.07 6.62 8.68
C THR A 163 -25.04 5.65 9.24
N GLU A 164 -25.40 4.83 10.23
CA GLU A 164 -24.52 3.82 10.82
C GLU A 164 -24.13 2.72 9.82
N ALA A 165 -25.09 2.22 9.03
CA ALA A 165 -24.83 1.24 7.97
C ALA A 165 -23.91 1.82 6.88
N THR A 166 -24.14 3.08 6.50
CA THR A 166 -23.30 3.80 5.53
C THR A 166 -21.88 3.98 6.05
N ILE A 167 -21.71 4.43 7.31
CA ILE A 167 -20.42 4.54 7.98
C ILE A 167 -19.71 3.17 8.02
N SER A 168 -20.43 2.11 8.36
CA SER A 168 -19.89 0.75 8.42
C SER A 168 -19.44 0.26 7.04
N TYR A 169 -20.18 0.57 5.97
CA TYR A 169 -19.78 0.26 4.60
C TYR A 169 -18.43 0.93 4.24
N PHE A 170 -18.26 2.21 4.57
CA PHE A 170 -17.00 2.92 4.31
C PHE A 170 -15.81 2.41 5.10
N HIS A 171 -16.09 1.97 6.32
CA HIS A 171 -15.09 1.39 7.17
C HIS A 171 -14.50 0.10 6.57
N LEU A 172 -15.27 -0.55 5.69
CA LEU A 172 -14.89 -1.79 5.02
C LEU A 172 -14.35 -1.57 3.60
N ALA A 173 -14.81 -0.53 2.90
CA ALA A 173 -14.39 -0.22 1.53
C ALA A 173 -12.94 0.32 1.45
N THR A 174 -12.18 -0.14 0.45
CA THR A 174 -10.85 0.42 0.14
C THR A 174 -10.98 1.57 -0.86
N TYR A 175 -10.36 2.70 -0.56
CA TYR A 175 -10.30 3.85 -1.45
C TYR A 175 -9.04 3.76 -2.32
N VAL A 176 -9.18 3.43 -3.59
CA VAL A 176 -8.07 3.16 -4.50
C VAL A 176 -7.75 4.39 -5.33
N ILE A 177 -6.54 4.92 -5.15
CA ILE A 177 -6.04 6.12 -5.82
C ILE A 177 -4.94 5.69 -6.79
N GLN A 178 -5.20 5.84 -8.09
CA GLN A 178 -4.37 5.28 -9.17
C GLN A 178 -3.04 6.00 -9.43
N ASP A 179 -2.86 7.21 -8.89
CA ASP A 179 -1.66 8.02 -9.01
C ASP A 179 -1.52 8.91 -7.77
N ILE A 180 -0.33 8.92 -7.17
CA ILE A 180 0.00 9.74 -5.99
C ILE A 180 -0.23 11.25 -6.22
N ASP A 181 -0.11 11.73 -7.46
CA ASP A 181 -0.38 13.13 -7.80
C ASP A 181 -1.88 13.48 -7.63
N ASP A 182 -2.77 12.47 -7.68
CA ASP A 182 -4.22 12.62 -7.59
C ASP A 182 -4.75 12.36 -6.16
N LEU A 183 -3.85 12.14 -5.17
CA LEU A 183 -4.18 11.83 -3.78
C LEU A 183 -5.04 12.90 -3.09
N LEU A 184 -4.59 14.16 -3.10
CA LEU A 184 -5.31 15.25 -2.43
C LEU A 184 -6.66 15.55 -3.07
N PRO A 185 -6.77 15.65 -4.41
CA PRO A 185 -8.06 15.74 -5.06
C PRO A 185 -8.98 14.59 -4.67
N ALA A 186 -8.48 13.35 -4.71
CA ALA A 186 -9.28 12.17 -4.40
C ALA A 186 -9.83 12.17 -2.97
N LEU A 187 -9.01 12.54 -1.99
CA LEU A 187 -9.43 12.59 -0.58
C LEU A 187 -10.37 13.76 -0.26
N SER A 188 -10.36 14.80 -1.11
CA SER A 188 -11.31 15.91 -1.01
C SER A 188 -12.68 15.62 -1.64
N ILE A 189 -12.79 14.55 -2.44
CA ILE A 189 -14.05 14.16 -3.08
C ILE A 189 -14.96 13.55 -2.01
N PRO A 190 -16.14 14.15 -1.72
CA PRO A 190 -17.12 13.48 -0.90
C PRO A 190 -17.64 12.25 -1.64
N PRO A 191 -17.57 11.05 -1.06
CA PRO A 191 -17.91 9.83 -1.78
C PRO A 191 -19.41 9.70 -2.06
N PHE A 192 -20.29 10.45 -1.38
CA PHE A 192 -21.75 10.34 -1.48
C PHE A 192 -22.45 11.69 -1.67
N ASN A 193 -21.75 12.72 -2.15
CA ASN A 193 -22.25 14.10 -2.16
C ASN A 193 -22.73 14.61 -0.79
N ASN A 194 -22.41 13.92 0.30
CA ASN A 194 -22.44 14.50 1.63
C ASN A 194 -21.34 15.57 1.67
N SER A 195 -21.52 16.68 2.37
CA SER A 195 -20.51 17.74 2.44
C SER A 195 -19.20 17.33 3.16
N VAL A 196 -19.05 16.05 3.50
CA VAL A 196 -17.95 15.48 4.28
C VAL A 196 -16.89 14.91 3.34
N PRO A 197 -15.62 15.33 3.45
CA PRO A 197 -14.54 14.82 2.60
C PRO A 197 -14.21 13.36 2.94
N ALA A 198 -13.74 12.60 1.94
CA ALA A 198 -13.35 11.19 2.12
C ALA A 198 -12.28 11.01 3.20
N SER A 199 -11.39 11.99 3.40
CA SER A 199 -10.37 11.97 4.48
C SER A 199 -10.96 11.79 5.89
N SER A 200 -12.22 12.16 6.10
CA SER A 200 -12.88 12.07 7.42
C SER A 200 -13.58 10.74 7.67
N CYS A 201 -13.76 9.89 6.65
CA CYS A 201 -14.53 8.65 6.79
C CYS A 201 -13.81 7.39 6.29
N VAL A 202 -12.78 7.54 5.45
CA VAL A 202 -12.06 6.39 4.89
C VAL A 202 -11.11 5.79 5.91
N ARG A 203 -11.22 4.47 6.11
CA ARG A 203 -10.28 3.69 6.93
C ARG A 203 -9.14 3.07 6.13
N ARG A 204 -9.38 2.73 4.87
CA ARG A 204 -8.43 2.01 4.00
C ARG A 204 -8.17 2.82 2.75
N VAL A 205 -6.91 3.23 2.54
CA VAL A 205 -6.49 3.95 1.35
C VAL A 205 -5.44 3.13 0.64
N GLN A 206 -5.66 2.80 -0.63
CA GLN A 206 -4.66 2.21 -1.51
C GLN A 206 -4.12 3.28 -2.46
N ILE A 207 -2.81 3.42 -2.55
CA ILE A 207 -2.15 4.45 -3.34
C ILE A 207 -1.17 3.81 -4.31
N ASP A 208 -1.40 4.02 -5.59
CA ASP A 208 -0.49 3.56 -6.64
C ASP A 208 0.58 4.63 -6.92
N ILE A 209 1.83 4.31 -6.63
CA ILE A 209 2.99 5.13 -7.00
C ILE A 209 3.59 4.55 -8.27
N ARG A 210 3.31 5.20 -9.40
CA ARG A 210 3.86 4.79 -10.70
C ARG A 210 5.28 5.32 -10.86
N THR A 211 6.25 4.42 -10.98
CA THR A 211 7.67 4.79 -11.15
C THR A 211 8.08 4.89 -12.63
N HIS A 212 7.18 4.52 -13.54
CA HIS A 212 7.43 4.53 -14.97
C HIS A 212 7.21 5.93 -15.55
N HIS A 213 8.01 6.27 -16.57
CA HIS A 213 8.09 7.60 -17.19
C HIS A 213 8.71 8.71 -16.35
N HIS A 214 9.62 8.48 -15.40
CA HIS A 214 10.38 9.62 -14.84
C HIS A 214 11.19 10.33 -15.92
N HIS A 215 11.87 9.59 -16.80
CA HIS A 215 12.58 10.18 -17.94
C HIS A 215 11.63 10.80 -18.97
N THR A 216 10.54 10.12 -19.35
CA THR A 216 9.60 10.65 -20.36
C THR A 216 8.77 11.83 -19.83
N LYS A 217 8.29 11.77 -18.58
CA LYS A 217 7.58 12.87 -17.91
C LYS A 217 8.53 14.06 -17.69
N ASN A 218 9.75 13.85 -17.20
CA ASN A 218 10.72 14.94 -17.06
C ASN A 218 11.14 15.52 -18.42
N TYR A 219 11.32 14.68 -19.45
CA TYR A 219 11.60 15.13 -20.83
C TYR A 219 10.44 15.92 -21.45
N LEU A 220 9.20 15.47 -21.25
CA LEU A 220 8.01 16.19 -21.71
C LEU A 220 7.83 17.50 -20.92
N LEU A 221 8.05 17.49 -19.61
CA LEU A 221 7.97 18.68 -18.77
C LEU A 221 9.09 19.68 -19.11
N SER A 222 10.30 19.23 -19.40
CA SER A 222 11.41 20.10 -19.83
C SER A 222 11.18 20.67 -21.22
N LYS A 223 10.55 19.91 -22.13
CA LYS A 223 10.12 20.43 -23.44
C LYS A 223 8.95 21.41 -23.38
N LEU A 224 8.04 21.26 -22.41
CA LEU A 224 6.89 22.15 -22.23
C LEU A 224 7.24 23.45 -21.47
N ASN A 225 8.36 23.47 -20.74
CA ASN A 225 8.89 24.65 -20.05
C ASN A 225 10.32 25.01 -20.51
N PRO A 226 10.53 25.42 -21.77
CA PRO A 226 11.87 25.79 -22.27
C PRO A 226 12.44 27.08 -21.65
N ARG A 227 11.75 27.72 -20.70
CA ARG A 227 12.09 29.06 -20.19
C ARG A 227 13.06 29.10 -18.99
N SER A 228 13.62 27.99 -18.56
CA SER A 228 14.58 27.97 -17.44
C SER A 228 16.04 27.73 -17.85
N GLU A 229 16.37 27.74 -19.13
CA GLU A 229 17.77 27.90 -19.53
C GLU A 229 18.17 29.35 -19.27
N SER A 230 18.85 29.56 -18.14
CA SER A 230 19.53 30.80 -17.81
C SER A 230 20.34 31.27 -19.02
N PRO A 231 20.29 32.56 -19.38
CA PRO A 231 21.03 33.08 -20.51
C PRO A 231 22.52 32.77 -20.33
N SER A 232 23.09 32.18 -21.36
CA SER A 232 24.52 31.94 -21.49
C SER A 232 25.30 33.19 -21.10
N SER A 233 26.19 33.02 -20.13
CA SER A 233 27.17 34.02 -19.74
C SER A 233 27.91 34.56 -20.97
N PRO A 234 28.21 35.86 -21.03
CA PRO A 234 28.86 36.46 -22.19
C PRO A 234 30.27 35.90 -22.36
N LYS A 235 30.69 35.75 -23.62
CA LYS A 235 32.04 35.39 -24.03
C LYS A 235 33.06 36.29 -23.34
N GLU A 236 33.76 35.76 -22.34
CA GLU A 236 34.96 36.38 -21.82
C GLU A 236 36.13 36.15 -22.78
N SER A 237 36.74 37.27 -23.08
CA SER A 237 37.90 37.53 -23.93
C SER A 237 39.15 36.71 -23.54
N GLU A 238 39.91 36.38 -24.57
CA GLU A 238 41.26 35.83 -24.54
C GLU A 238 42.20 36.63 -23.62
N ILE A 239 42.81 35.95 -22.63
CA ILE A 239 44.04 36.39 -21.95
C ILE A 239 44.96 35.15 -21.77
N PRO A 240 46.28 35.28 -21.98
CA PRO A 240 47.16 34.15 -22.27
C PRO A 240 47.63 33.37 -21.03
N LYS A 241 47.93 32.10 -21.30
CA LYS A 241 48.52 31.11 -20.40
C LYS A 241 49.84 31.61 -19.81
N ASN A 242 49.95 31.63 -18.48
CA ASN A 242 51.12 31.15 -17.72
C ASN A 242 50.98 31.38 -16.21
N LYS A 243 50.67 30.32 -15.45
CA LYS A 243 51.52 29.81 -14.35
C LYS A 243 50.78 28.72 -13.58
N VAL A 244 51.51 27.64 -13.37
CA VAL A 244 51.15 26.41 -12.68
C VAL A 244 50.91 26.70 -11.20
N CYS A 245 49.67 26.53 -10.73
CA CYS A 245 49.34 26.29 -9.34
C CYS A 245 48.58 24.96 -9.25
N LYS A 246 49.16 24.00 -8.54
CA LYS A 246 48.56 22.69 -8.27
C LYS A 246 47.23 22.89 -7.51
N PRO A 247 46.11 22.31 -7.95
CA PRO A 247 44.89 22.32 -7.15
C PRO A 247 45.05 21.36 -5.97
N GLY A 248 44.87 21.88 -4.76
CA GLY A 248 44.68 21.05 -3.57
C GLY A 248 43.42 20.17 -3.69
N PRO A 249 43.29 19.12 -2.87
CA PRO A 249 42.13 18.22 -2.92
C PRO A 249 40.87 19.03 -2.61
N LYS A 250 40.05 19.27 -3.64
CA LYS A 250 38.72 19.82 -3.49
C LYS A 250 37.92 18.83 -2.65
N SER A 251 37.62 19.18 -1.40
CA SER A 251 36.65 18.47 -0.60
C SER A 251 35.34 18.46 -1.39
N ARG A 252 34.95 17.30 -1.90
CA ARG A 252 33.61 17.04 -2.38
C ARG A 252 32.69 17.15 -1.17
N THR A 253 32.22 18.36 -0.86
CA THR A 253 30.93 18.51 -0.19
C THR A 253 29.93 17.85 -1.12
N SER A 254 29.37 16.74 -0.66
CA SER A 254 28.34 15.99 -1.33
C SER A 254 27.12 16.90 -1.51
N ASP A 255 27.04 17.56 -2.67
CA ASP A 255 25.79 18.14 -3.12
C ASP A 255 24.78 17.00 -3.17
N ALA A 256 23.87 16.99 -2.19
CA ALA A 256 22.77 16.06 -2.16
C ALA A 256 22.09 16.15 -3.53
N PRO A 257 22.03 15.07 -4.32
CA PRO A 257 21.52 15.13 -5.68
C PRO A 257 20.12 15.72 -5.61
N SER A 258 19.92 16.88 -6.25
CA SER A 258 18.63 17.55 -6.29
C SER A 258 17.57 16.52 -6.65
N LEU A 259 16.70 16.20 -5.68
CA LEU A 259 15.69 15.17 -5.84
C LEU A 259 14.91 15.50 -7.12
N SER A 260 14.85 14.54 -8.04
CA SER A 260 14.03 14.67 -9.25
C SER A 260 12.66 15.23 -8.86
N PRO A 261 12.09 16.20 -9.62
CA PRO A 261 10.80 16.82 -9.31
C PRO A 261 9.68 15.80 -9.00
N VAL A 262 9.78 14.59 -9.53
CA VAL A 262 8.85 13.49 -9.25
C VAL A 262 8.96 12.97 -7.82
N TYR A 263 10.18 12.80 -7.29
CA TYR A 263 10.37 12.38 -5.91
C TYR A 263 9.93 13.47 -4.93
N ALA A 264 10.14 14.75 -5.28
CA ALA A 264 9.57 15.86 -4.53
C ALA A 264 8.03 15.80 -4.50
N SER A 265 7.38 15.49 -5.63
CA SER A 265 5.92 15.30 -5.68
C SER A 265 5.46 14.16 -4.76
N ILE A 266 6.11 12.98 -4.86
CA ILE A 266 5.82 11.82 -4.01
C ILE A 266 5.96 12.18 -2.53
N THR A 267 7.08 12.80 -2.15
CA THR A 267 7.35 13.25 -0.78
C THR A 267 6.29 14.22 -0.30
N ASN A 268 5.93 15.22 -1.11
CA ASN A 268 4.93 16.23 -0.75
C ASN A 268 3.54 15.61 -0.57
N SER A 269 3.11 14.74 -1.48
CA SER A 269 1.81 14.06 -1.40
C SER A 269 1.71 13.16 -0.16
N LEU A 270 2.73 12.32 0.09
CA LEU A 270 2.75 11.43 1.26
C LEU A 270 2.93 12.19 2.57
N THR A 271 3.69 13.29 2.58
CA THR A 271 3.79 14.18 3.76
C THR A 271 2.44 14.84 4.03
N THR A 272 1.71 15.24 2.99
CA THR A 272 0.38 15.79 3.16
C THR A 272 -0.57 14.73 3.73
N LEU A 273 -0.52 13.49 3.22
CA LEU A 273 -1.27 12.36 3.77
C LEU A 273 -0.99 12.14 5.25
N LEU A 274 0.28 12.14 5.65
CA LEU A 274 0.73 12.00 7.03
C LEU A 274 0.13 13.10 7.93
N ASN A 275 -0.11 14.30 7.38
CA ASN A 275 -0.65 15.45 8.08
C ASN A 275 -2.17 15.59 7.98
N LEU A 276 -2.85 14.72 7.24
CA LEU A 276 -4.32 14.71 7.23
C LEU A 276 -4.84 14.17 8.57
N ALA A 277 -5.82 14.88 9.12
CA ALA A 277 -6.54 14.44 10.30
C ALA A 277 -7.55 13.34 9.89
N PHE A 278 -7.10 12.09 9.93
CA PHE A 278 -8.01 10.95 9.83
C PHE A 278 -8.84 10.85 11.10
N SER A 279 -10.15 10.70 10.97
CA SER A 279 -11.04 10.53 12.12
C SER A 279 -10.92 9.14 12.76
N HIS A 280 -10.29 8.18 12.06
CA HIS A 280 -10.07 6.83 12.56
C HIS A 280 -8.76 6.75 13.36
N PRO A 281 -8.71 6.03 14.51
CA PRO A 281 -7.50 5.93 15.34
C PRO A 281 -6.35 5.20 14.65
N GLN A 282 -6.63 4.33 13.67
CA GLN A 282 -5.63 3.56 12.93
C GLN A 282 -6.05 3.45 11.46
N PRO A 283 -5.75 4.44 10.61
CA PRO A 283 -5.97 4.33 9.17
C PRO A 283 -4.99 3.31 8.55
N HIS A 284 -5.49 2.48 7.64
CA HIS A 284 -4.73 1.53 6.85
C HIS A 284 -4.33 2.16 5.52
N ILE A 285 -3.04 2.30 5.27
CA ILE A 285 -2.48 2.84 4.03
C ILE A 285 -1.74 1.72 3.30
N HIS A 286 -2.22 1.35 2.13
CA HIS A 286 -1.59 0.37 1.27
C HIS A 286 -0.91 1.08 0.09
N ILE A 287 0.42 1.05 0.05
CA ILE A 287 1.21 1.72 -0.99
C ILE A 287 1.64 0.67 -2.02
N ARG A 288 1.21 0.82 -3.27
CA ARG A 288 1.62 -0.05 -4.38
C ARG A 288 2.63 0.66 -5.26
N LEU A 289 3.85 0.15 -5.28
CA LEU A 289 4.92 0.62 -6.17
C LEU A 289 4.74 -0.02 -7.55
N ARG A 290 4.23 0.74 -8.51
CA ARG A 290 3.95 0.26 -9.87
C ARG A 290 5.07 0.63 -10.82
N THR A 291 5.90 -0.35 -11.15
CA THR A 291 7.10 -0.18 -11.99
C THR A 291 6.90 -0.83 -13.36
N SER A 292 7.31 -0.18 -14.45
CA SER A 292 7.34 -0.80 -15.79
C SER A 292 8.63 -0.44 -16.55
N GLY A 293 8.98 -1.26 -17.55
CA GLY A 293 10.10 -1.04 -18.49
C GLY A 293 11.47 -1.50 -18.00
N SER A 294 12.49 -1.49 -18.87
CA SER A 294 13.86 -1.89 -18.50
C SER A 294 14.44 -0.99 -17.41
N GLY A 295 14.79 -1.56 -16.25
CA GLY A 295 15.22 -0.81 -15.06
C GLY A 295 14.16 -0.66 -13.95
N VAL A 296 13.10 -1.48 -13.99
CA VAL A 296 12.08 -1.69 -12.95
C VAL A 296 12.65 -1.55 -11.53
N TYR A 297 13.66 -2.36 -11.21
CA TYR A 297 14.26 -2.44 -9.88
C TYR A 297 14.91 -1.15 -9.41
N ARG A 298 15.68 -0.49 -10.29
CA ARG A 298 16.42 0.72 -9.91
C ARG A 298 15.47 1.87 -9.59
N SER A 299 14.37 1.98 -10.33
CA SER A 299 13.34 3.00 -10.08
C SER A 299 12.49 2.65 -8.87
N GLY A 300 12.17 1.38 -8.68
CA GLY A 300 11.49 0.85 -7.49
C GLY A 300 12.24 1.23 -6.22
N VAL A 301 13.52 0.89 -6.10
CA VAL A 301 14.24 1.16 -4.84
C VAL A 301 14.59 2.62 -4.64
N ARG A 302 14.86 3.40 -5.68
CA ARG A 302 14.94 4.87 -5.52
C ARG A 302 13.65 5.41 -4.92
N THR A 303 12.50 4.89 -5.35
CA THR A 303 11.21 5.24 -4.78
C THR A 303 11.11 4.77 -3.32
N MET A 304 11.53 3.54 -3.01
CA MET A 304 11.58 3.02 -1.64
C MET A 304 12.45 3.89 -0.71
N HIS A 305 13.64 4.31 -1.13
CA HIS A 305 14.48 5.27 -0.39
C HIS A 305 13.74 6.55 -0.05
N VAL A 306 12.96 7.07 -1.01
CA VAL A 306 12.21 8.32 -0.85
C VAL A 306 11.01 8.13 0.09
N ILE A 307 10.30 7.01 -0.01
CA ILE A 307 9.09 6.78 0.78
C ILE A 307 9.36 6.22 2.16
N ARG A 308 10.50 5.53 2.39
CA ARG A 308 10.82 4.90 3.68
C ARG A 308 10.75 5.82 4.89
N PRO A 309 11.40 6.99 4.92
CA PRO A 309 11.29 7.88 6.07
C PRO A 309 9.84 8.36 6.31
N LEU A 310 9.00 8.38 5.27
CA LEU A 310 7.59 8.76 5.39
C LEU A 310 6.75 7.59 5.93
N VAL A 311 7.00 6.37 5.45
CA VAL A 311 6.36 5.14 5.95
C VAL A 311 6.65 4.95 7.44
N LEU A 312 7.90 5.10 7.87
CA LEU A 312 8.28 5.02 9.28
C LEU A 312 7.54 6.05 10.13
N ARG A 313 7.51 7.32 9.70
CA ARG A 313 6.74 8.38 10.38
C ARG A 313 5.24 8.11 10.41
N MET A 314 4.67 7.51 9.36
CA MET A 314 3.26 7.08 9.36
C MET A 314 3.04 6.01 10.43
N LYS A 315 3.89 4.97 10.49
CA LYS A 315 3.82 3.93 11.52
C LYS A 315 3.96 4.51 12.94
N GLU A 316 4.91 5.43 13.15
CA GLU A 316 5.09 6.16 14.43
C GLU A 316 3.84 6.95 14.85
N ARG A 317 3.06 7.45 13.89
CA ARG A 317 1.78 8.13 14.14
C ARG A 317 0.58 7.18 14.32
N GLY A 318 0.81 5.86 14.31
CA GLY A 318 -0.24 4.85 14.50
C GLY A 318 -0.97 4.42 13.23
N PHE A 319 -0.44 4.75 12.04
CA PHE A 319 -0.97 4.23 10.77
C PHE A 319 -0.56 2.77 10.58
N VAL A 320 -1.46 1.96 10.04
CA VAL A 320 -1.12 0.61 9.56
C VAL A 320 -0.69 0.74 8.12
N VAL A 321 0.60 0.63 7.83
CA VAL A 321 1.14 0.82 6.48
C VAL A 321 1.64 -0.49 5.91
N SER A 322 1.10 -0.88 4.75
CA SER A 322 1.63 -1.98 3.94
C SER A 322 2.18 -1.47 2.62
N VAL A 323 3.26 -2.07 2.14
CA VAL A 323 3.94 -1.67 0.90
C VAL A 323 4.10 -2.88 0.02
N GLU A 324 3.60 -2.80 -1.20
CA GLU A 324 3.67 -3.88 -2.18
C GLU A 324 4.37 -3.36 -3.44
N HIS A 325 5.17 -4.20 -4.07
CA HIS A 325 5.70 -3.96 -5.41
C HIS A 325 4.88 -4.71 -6.45
N VAL A 326 4.37 -3.97 -7.44
CA VAL A 326 3.50 -4.48 -8.49
C VAL A 326 4.13 -4.17 -9.86
N PRO A 327 4.84 -5.12 -10.46
CA PRO A 327 5.38 -4.96 -11.81
C PRO A 327 4.24 -4.80 -12.82
N VAL A 328 4.41 -3.90 -13.79
CA VAL A 328 3.41 -3.58 -14.81
C VAL A 328 3.95 -3.98 -16.18
N GLY A 329 3.30 -4.96 -16.82
CA GLY A 329 3.53 -5.30 -18.23
C GLY A 329 4.27 -6.60 -18.50
N GLU A 330 4.80 -7.29 -17.49
CA GLU A 330 5.41 -8.62 -17.65
C GLU A 330 4.66 -9.64 -16.79
N SER A 331 4.24 -10.76 -17.39
CA SER A 331 3.32 -11.74 -16.82
C SER A 331 3.93 -12.72 -15.82
N GLU A 332 5.25 -12.66 -15.59
CA GLU A 332 5.97 -13.65 -14.78
C GLU A 332 6.46 -13.14 -13.43
N TRP A 333 6.36 -11.83 -13.17
CA TRP A 333 6.82 -11.29 -11.89
C TRP A 333 5.67 -11.29 -10.89
N GLU A 334 5.83 -12.09 -9.84
CA GLU A 334 4.89 -12.14 -8.74
C GLU A 334 4.88 -10.81 -7.98
N ARG A 335 3.70 -10.48 -7.44
CA ARG A 335 3.56 -9.35 -6.52
C ARG A 335 4.43 -9.61 -5.30
N GLU A 336 5.20 -8.61 -4.89
CA GLU A 336 6.12 -8.75 -3.78
C GLU A 336 5.66 -7.87 -2.62
N ASP A 337 5.37 -8.48 -1.47
CA ASP A 337 5.12 -7.75 -0.23
C ASP A 337 6.46 -7.25 0.34
N LEU A 338 6.62 -5.93 0.35
CA LEU A 338 7.80 -5.25 0.86
C LEU A 338 7.59 -4.72 2.29
N THR A 339 6.44 -4.97 2.92
CA THR A 339 6.05 -4.34 4.18
C THR A 339 7.11 -4.54 5.28
N GLY A 340 7.62 -5.76 5.42
CA GLY A 340 8.66 -6.10 6.40
C GLY A 340 10.01 -5.43 6.13
N GLU A 341 10.34 -5.09 4.88
CA GLU A 341 11.59 -4.39 4.57
C GLU A 341 11.62 -2.96 5.13
N PHE A 342 10.47 -2.35 5.39
CA PHE A 342 10.44 -1.01 5.97
C PHE A 342 10.72 -1.00 7.47
N ASP A 343 10.58 -2.16 8.14
CA ASP A 343 10.69 -2.30 9.60
C ASP A 343 12.10 -2.72 10.07
N VAL A 344 12.94 -3.22 9.17
CA VAL A 344 14.34 -3.53 9.49
C VAL A 344 15.15 -2.25 9.75
N GLY A 345 16.32 -2.37 10.38
CA GLY A 345 17.22 -1.23 10.65
C GLY A 345 17.75 -0.58 9.36
N GLU A 346 18.29 0.65 9.45
CA GLU A 346 18.84 1.36 8.28
C GLU A 346 19.96 0.57 7.60
N GLY A 347 20.93 0.08 8.38
CA GLY A 347 22.07 -0.68 7.86
C GLY A 347 21.71 -2.04 7.24
N GLU A 348 20.80 -2.79 7.87
CA GLU A 348 20.32 -4.07 7.34
C GLU A 348 19.56 -3.86 6.03
N TRP A 349 18.67 -2.88 6.00
CA TRP A 349 17.94 -2.53 4.79
C TRP A 349 18.85 -2.07 3.66
N GLU A 350 19.84 -1.21 3.94
CA GLU A 350 20.84 -0.84 2.93
C GLU A 350 21.58 -2.06 2.41
N GLY A 351 21.90 -3.03 3.28
CA GLY A 351 22.47 -4.32 2.90
C GLY A 351 21.57 -5.11 1.97
N MET A 352 20.28 -5.23 2.30
CA MET A 352 19.26 -5.89 1.46
C MET A 352 19.15 -5.22 0.09
N GLN A 353 19.05 -3.88 0.06
CA GLN A 353 19.00 -3.15 -1.20
C GLN A 353 20.29 -3.32 -2.01
N ARG A 354 21.46 -3.27 -1.38
CA ARG A 354 22.75 -3.53 -2.05
C ARG A 354 22.83 -4.92 -2.65
N LEU A 355 22.35 -5.97 -1.95
CA LEU A 355 22.30 -7.34 -2.49
C LEU A 355 21.35 -7.43 -3.69
N ARG A 356 20.16 -6.83 -3.58
CA ARG A 356 19.16 -6.75 -4.65
C ARG A 356 19.71 -6.07 -5.91
N PHE A 357 20.67 -5.13 -5.78
CA PHE A 357 21.31 -4.44 -6.91
C PHE A 357 22.66 -4.99 -7.35
N GLY A 358 23.42 -5.59 -6.44
CA GLY A 358 24.75 -6.14 -6.72
C GLY A 358 24.67 -7.26 -7.75
N SER A 359 23.60 -8.06 -7.70
CA SER A 359 23.36 -9.17 -8.62
C SER A 359 22.96 -8.74 -10.05
N VAL A 360 22.54 -7.49 -10.26
CA VAL A 360 22.08 -7.01 -11.59
C VAL A 360 23.25 -6.45 -12.44
N ARG A 361 24.48 -6.47 -11.90
CA ARG A 361 25.71 -6.07 -12.63
C ARG A 361 26.51 -7.24 -13.17
N GLY A 362 26.01 -8.48 -13.04
CA GLY A 362 26.63 -9.70 -13.56
C GLY A 362 26.22 -9.98 -15.00
#